data_AF-A0A2B4R0R2-F1
#
_entry.id   AF-A0A2B4R0R2-F1
#
_cell.length_a   1.000
_cell.length_b   1.000
_cell.length_c   1.000
_cell.angle_alpha   90.00
_cell.angle_beta   90.00
_cell.angle_gamma   90.00
#
_symmetry.space_group_name_H-M   'P 1'
#
loop_
_entity.id
_entity.type
_entity.pdbx_description
1 polymer ?
#
loop_
_entity_poly.entity_id
_entity_poly.type
_entity_poly.pdbx_seq_one_letter_code
_entity_poly.pdbx_strand_id
1 'polypeptide(L)'
;MPGVQRWTIEELSQAVDLALNANIPAIGLFPVVSESKKDPYGKEATKHDNIICQAIRRVKELAPSLGVVVDAALDPYTTHRHDGILKGNSVDNDGSLEILCQQALVCAEAGADIISPSDMMDGRVGAIRQFLDSKGHKDVGIMSYAAKYNSAFYGPFRDILGSKSQTDRVGVSKLKYLDIEEGADSVMVKPGLPYLDIVRRIKETFHVPTFVYHISGEYAMLNAAAQKGWLDYDQALLECMIAFKRAGANGCHINPAISLGMLLTGNIKLPAFGGYVLAQLVGALIAGFVLVQIANGAPTFDSSQGFASNGFGEYSPGGYSFVACTITEIALTALLMVTVLATTKKSFAPGFGGLAVGIALVIIHLLAIPITNASVNPARSLGVAFFAEGWAMEQLWFFFAMPALGAILGVILHKIVWCSEE
;
A
#
# COMPACT_ATOMS: atom_id res chain seq x y z
N MET A 1 -8.56 -22.32 7.79
CA MET A 1 -8.35 -21.59 6.52
C MET A 1 -7.65 -22.54 5.56
N PRO A 2 -8.35 -23.08 4.55
CA PRO A 2 -7.76 -24.02 3.60
C PRO A 2 -6.51 -23.42 2.95
N GLY A 3 -5.46 -24.19 2.69
CA GLY A 3 -4.23 -23.70 2.02
C GLY A 3 -3.30 -22.82 2.87
N VAL A 4 -3.67 -22.49 4.12
CA VAL A 4 -2.83 -21.71 5.04
C VAL A 4 -2.20 -22.62 6.09
N GLN A 5 -0.89 -22.49 6.27
CA GLN A 5 -0.10 -23.29 7.19
C GLN A 5 0.56 -22.41 8.26
N ARG A 6 0.86 -23.02 9.41
CA ARG A 6 1.74 -22.43 10.43
C ARG A 6 3.16 -22.87 10.13
N TRP A 7 4.10 -21.93 10.17
CA TRP A 7 5.50 -22.17 9.84
C TRP A 7 6.32 -22.17 11.13
N THR A 8 7.22 -23.14 11.29
CA THR A 8 8.26 -23.02 12.33
C THR A 8 9.30 -21.96 11.91
N ILE A 9 10.19 -21.58 12.83
CA ILE A 9 11.25 -20.60 12.52
C ILE A 9 12.15 -21.11 11.40
N GLU A 10 12.43 -22.41 11.37
CA GLU A 10 13.24 -23.06 10.34
C GLU A 10 12.55 -23.01 8.98
N GLU A 11 11.24 -23.24 8.95
CA GLU A 11 10.47 -23.29 7.70
C GLU A 11 10.10 -21.89 7.15
N LEU A 12 10.33 -20.81 7.91
CA LEU A 12 10.09 -19.44 7.45
C LEU A 12 10.81 -19.10 6.15
N SER A 13 11.92 -19.75 5.82
CA SER A 13 12.60 -19.56 4.53
C SER A 13 11.68 -19.83 3.35
N GLN A 14 10.81 -20.83 3.45
CA GLN A 14 9.85 -21.16 2.38
C GLN A 14 8.83 -20.03 2.20
N ALA A 15 8.30 -19.47 3.29
CA ALA A 15 7.37 -18.34 3.25
C ALA A 15 8.05 -17.06 2.71
N VAL A 16 9.30 -16.81 3.07
CA VAL A 16 10.10 -15.69 2.56
C VAL A 16 10.36 -15.85 1.07
N ASP A 17 10.75 -17.05 0.61
CA ASP A 17 10.98 -17.32 -0.81
C ASP A 17 9.69 -17.12 -1.63
N LEU A 18 8.54 -17.57 -1.13
CA LEU A 18 7.25 -17.31 -1.76
C LEU A 18 6.97 -15.81 -1.86
N ALA A 19 7.20 -15.04 -0.79
CA ALA A 19 7.01 -13.60 -0.77
C ALA A 19 7.92 -12.89 -1.80
N LEU A 20 9.21 -13.24 -1.84
CA LEU A 20 10.18 -12.64 -2.76
C LEU A 20 9.91 -13.01 -4.23
N ASN A 21 9.48 -14.23 -4.49
CA ASN A 21 9.12 -14.69 -5.84
C ASN A 21 7.86 -13.97 -6.35
N ALA A 22 6.90 -13.71 -5.46
CA ALA A 22 5.69 -12.95 -5.75
C ALA A 22 5.89 -11.41 -5.74
N ASN A 23 7.08 -10.92 -5.40
CA ASN A 23 7.36 -9.48 -5.19
C ASN A 23 6.45 -8.83 -4.13
N ILE A 24 6.13 -9.57 -3.08
CA ILE A 24 5.42 -9.04 -1.91
C ILE A 24 6.39 -8.11 -1.15
N PRO A 25 6.03 -6.83 -0.89
CA PRO A 25 6.96 -5.86 -0.32
C PRO A 25 7.14 -6.02 1.19
N ALA A 26 6.16 -6.61 1.88
CA ALA A 26 6.21 -6.82 3.32
C ALA A 26 5.35 -8.02 3.74
N ILE A 27 5.73 -8.66 4.83
CA ILE A 27 4.97 -9.75 5.46
C ILE A 27 4.55 -9.37 6.88
N GLY A 28 3.34 -9.77 7.26
CA GLY A 28 2.83 -9.68 8.62
C GLY A 28 3.12 -10.95 9.39
N LEU A 29 3.78 -10.85 10.55
CA LEU A 29 4.08 -12.00 11.41
C LEU A 29 3.11 -12.07 12.60
N PHE A 30 2.50 -13.24 12.80
CA PHE A 30 1.60 -13.51 13.92
C PHE A 30 2.07 -14.75 14.69
N PRO A 31 2.42 -14.62 15.98
CA PRO A 31 2.98 -15.71 16.75
C PRO A 31 1.90 -16.67 17.25
N VAL A 32 2.20 -17.97 17.23
CA VAL A 32 1.43 -19.00 17.95
C VAL A 32 2.22 -19.42 19.17
N VAL A 33 1.92 -18.81 20.31
CA VAL A 33 2.66 -19.02 21.57
C VAL A 33 2.14 -20.27 22.30
N SER A 34 3.06 -21.10 22.83
CA SER A 34 2.68 -22.27 23.61
C SER A 34 1.94 -21.87 24.89
N GLU A 35 0.93 -22.66 25.29
CA GLU A 35 0.14 -22.37 26.51
C GLU A 35 1.02 -22.27 27.78
N SER A 36 2.12 -23.02 27.85
CA SER A 36 3.09 -22.95 28.96
C SER A 36 3.83 -21.62 29.08
N LYS A 37 3.84 -20.80 28.02
CA LYS A 37 4.48 -19.49 27.97
C LYS A 37 3.47 -18.34 28.15
N LYS A 38 2.18 -18.66 28.26
CA LYS A 38 1.13 -17.65 28.49
C LYS A 38 0.95 -17.42 29.98
N ASP A 39 0.76 -16.17 30.36
CA ASP A 39 0.39 -15.78 31.72
C ASP A 39 -0.67 -14.65 31.70
N PRO A 40 -1.33 -14.30 32.81
CA PRO A 40 -2.35 -13.25 32.81
C PRO A 40 -1.85 -11.84 32.46
N TYR A 41 -0.54 -11.63 32.34
CA TYR A 41 0.08 -10.34 32.09
C TYR A 41 0.75 -10.27 30.71
N GLY A 42 0.85 -11.38 29.98
CA GLY A 42 1.50 -11.43 28.68
C GLY A 42 3.02 -11.22 28.72
N LYS A 43 3.72 -11.61 29.81
CA LYS A 43 5.16 -11.32 29.98
C LYS A 43 6.06 -11.88 28.88
N GLU A 44 5.64 -12.95 28.19
CA GLU A 44 6.39 -13.50 27.06
C GLU A 44 6.48 -12.50 25.89
N ALA A 45 5.54 -11.56 25.76
CA ALA A 45 5.56 -10.52 24.73
C ALA A 45 6.78 -9.61 24.82
N THR A 46 7.36 -9.45 26.01
CA THR A 46 8.46 -8.51 26.28
C THR A 46 9.84 -9.19 26.32
N LYS A 47 9.95 -10.48 25.99
CA LYS A 47 11.24 -11.18 25.97
C LYS A 47 11.92 -11.06 24.61
N HIS A 48 13.20 -10.67 24.59
CA HIS A 48 13.99 -10.53 23.36
C HIS A 48 14.14 -11.84 22.56
N ASP A 49 14.00 -12.99 23.21
CA ASP A 49 14.12 -14.32 22.62
C ASP A 49 12.77 -15.00 22.40
N ASN A 50 11.64 -14.27 22.48
CA ASN A 50 10.34 -14.86 22.18
C ASN A 50 10.21 -15.27 20.70
N ILE A 51 9.18 -16.05 20.39
CA ILE A 51 9.00 -16.63 19.04
C ILE A 51 8.85 -15.56 17.95
N ILE A 52 8.23 -14.41 18.25
CA ILE A 52 8.08 -13.35 17.25
C ILE A 52 9.42 -12.67 16.96
N CYS A 53 10.24 -12.40 17.98
CA CYS A 53 11.58 -11.83 17.81
C CYS A 53 12.52 -12.77 17.06
N GLN A 54 12.43 -14.08 17.33
CA GLN A 54 13.17 -15.09 16.56
C GLN A 54 12.74 -15.08 15.08
N ALA A 55 11.43 -14.99 14.81
CA ALA A 55 10.90 -14.93 13.45
C ALA A 55 11.34 -13.67 12.70
N ILE A 56 11.28 -12.49 13.34
CA ILE A 56 11.72 -11.22 12.76
C ILE A 56 13.20 -11.30 12.36
N ARG A 57 14.08 -11.70 13.29
CA ARG A 57 15.51 -11.86 13.00
C ARG A 57 15.75 -12.83 11.86
N ARG A 58 15.06 -13.97 11.87
CA ARG A 58 15.18 -14.98 10.82
C ARG A 58 14.77 -14.44 9.45
N VAL A 59 13.68 -13.69 9.35
CA VAL A 59 13.25 -13.06 8.10
C VAL A 59 14.29 -12.03 7.65
N LYS A 60 14.81 -11.19 8.56
CA LYS A 60 15.82 -10.18 8.23
C LYS A 60 17.16 -10.78 7.82
N GLU A 61 17.56 -11.92 8.38
CA GLU A 61 18.73 -12.69 7.92
C GLU A 61 18.55 -13.21 6.49
N LEU A 62 17.36 -13.73 6.18
CA LEU A 62 17.05 -14.31 4.87
C LEU A 62 16.83 -13.26 3.77
N ALA A 63 16.17 -12.16 4.12
CA ALA A 63 15.75 -11.13 3.18
C ALA A 63 15.74 -9.75 3.87
N PRO A 64 16.92 -9.09 4.01
CA PRO A 64 17.02 -7.81 4.70
C PRO A 64 16.10 -6.71 4.16
N SER A 65 15.81 -6.75 2.85
CA SER A 65 14.95 -5.79 2.14
C SER A 65 13.46 -6.06 2.27
N LEU A 66 13.04 -7.25 2.74
CA LEU A 66 11.63 -7.57 2.94
C LEU A 66 11.12 -6.84 4.18
N GLY A 67 10.04 -6.07 4.01
CA GLY A 67 9.39 -5.39 5.13
C GLY A 67 8.79 -6.40 6.13
N VAL A 68 8.98 -6.16 7.42
CA VAL A 68 8.42 -6.97 8.49
C VAL A 68 7.46 -6.12 9.31
N VAL A 69 6.18 -6.50 9.25
CA VAL A 69 5.10 -5.88 10.02
C VAL A 69 4.74 -6.83 11.16
N VAL A 70 4.68 -6.31 12.39
CA VAL A 70 4.40 -7.11 13.58
C VAL A 70 3.26 -6.49 14.37
N ASP A 71 2.38 -7.35 14.86
CA ASP A 71 1.27 -6.92 15.71
C ASP A 71 1.75 -6.60 17.13
N ALA A 72 1.29 -5.49 17.68
CA ALA A 72 1.43 -5.18 19.11
C ALA A 72 0.07 -5.37 19.79
N ALA A 73 -0.10 -6.54 20.40
CA ALA A 73 -1.29 -6.98 21.13
C ALA A 73 -0.93 -8.14 22.07
N LEU A 74 -1.63 -8.25 23.20
CA LEU A 74 -1.34 -9.27 24.22
C LEU A 74 -2.18 -10.55 24.10
N ASP A 75 -3.14 -10.64 23.17
CA ASP A 75 -4.00 -11.81 23.05
C ASP A 75 -3.26 -13.14 22.72
N PRO A 76 -2.12 -13.16 22.00
CA PRO A 76 -1.37 -14.39 21.80
C PRO A 76 -0.61 -14.82 23.07
N TYR A 77 -0.37 -13.90 24.00
CA TYR A 77 0.51 -14.09 25.15
C TYR A 77 -0.24 -14.24 26.48
N THR A 78 -1.52 -13.86 26.51
CA THR A 78 -2.33 -13.94 27.73
C THR A 78 -3.11 -15.24 27.86
N THR A 79 -3.27 -15.75 29.08
CA THR A 79 -4.09 -16.95 29.34
C THR A 79 -5.57 -16.71 29.07
N HIS A 80 -6.06 -15.50 29.34
CA HIS A 80 -7.44 -15.08 29.07
C HIS A 80 -7.66 -14.61 27.62
N ARG A 81 -6.59 -14.43 26.83
CA ARG A 81 -6.64 -14.09 25.39
C ARG A 81 -7.34 -12.75 25.10
N HIS A 82 -7.23 -11.81 26.04
CA HIS A 82 -7.61 -10.42 25.79
C HIS A 82 -6.39 -9.67 25.27
N ASP A 83 -6.64 -8.65 24.46
CA ASP A 83 -5.60 -7.83 23.84
C ASP A 83 -4.81 -7.01 24.89
N GLY A 84 -5.30 -6.92 26.13
CA GLY A 84 -4.71 -6.21 27.27
C GLY A 84 -4.78 -6.96 28.61
N ILE A 85 -4.12 -6.42 29.64
CA ILE A 85 -4.14 -6.94 31.02
C ILE A 85 -5.52 -6.77 31.63
N LEU A 86 -6.00 -7.76 32.38
CA LEU A 86 -7.26 -7.66 33.11
C LEU A 86 -7.06 -7.18 34.56
N LYS A 87 -7.93 -6.26 34.98
CA LYS A 87 -8.10 -5.84 36.37
C LYS A 87 -9.54 -6.08 36.80
N GLY A 88 -9.78 -7.22 37.45
CA GLY A 88 -11.14 -7.72 37.71
C GLY A 88 -11.81 -8.14 36.39
N ASN A 89 -12.94 -7.50 36.06
CA ASN A 89 -13.72 -7.80 34.85
C ASN A 89 -13.50 -6.80 33.71
N SER A 90 -12.55 -5.87 33.84
CA SER A 90 -12.25 -4.84 32.84
C SER A 90 -10.78 -4.90 32.41
N VAL A 91 -10.50 -4.45 31.18
CA VAL A 91 -9.13 -4.27 30.69
C VAL A 91 -8.50 -3.05 31.36
N ASP A 92 -7.31 -3.20 31.90
CA ASP A 92 -6.48 -2.11 32.44
C ASP A 92 -5.73 -1.44 31.29
N ASN A 93 -6.22 -0.27 30.85
CA ASN A 93 -5.66 0.44 29.70
C ASN A 93 -4.18 0.76 29.91
N ASP A 94 -3.85 1.49 30.99
CA ASP A 94 -2.52 2.05 31.20
C ASP A 94 -1.51 0.93 31.55
N GLY A 95 -1.93 -0.06 32.33
CA GLY A 95 -1.11 -1.25 32.58
C GLY A 95 -0.80 -2.03 31.30
N SER A 96 -1.75 -2.07 30.35
CA SER A 96 -1.53 -2.70 29.04
C SER A 96 -0.54 -1.90 28.19
N LEU A 97 -0.62 -0.57 28.21
CA LEU A 97 0.29 0.29 27.43
C LEU A 97 1.76 0.06 27.77
N GLU A 98 2.08 -0.14 29.06
CA GLU A 98 3.46 -0.41 29.49
C GLU A 98 4.03 -1.67 28.82
N ILE A 99 3.26 -2.76 28.80
CA ILE A 99 3.68 -4.03 28.19
C ILE A 99 3.74 -3.92 26.67
N LEU A 100 2.76 -3.24 26.05
CA LEU A 100 2.76 -3.01 24.60
C LEU A 100 3.97 -2.19 24.14
N CYS A 101 4.40 -1.19 24.91
CA CYS A 101 5.61 -0.42 24.65
C CYS A 101 6.86 -1.29 24.71
N GLN A 102 6.97 -2.18 25.70
CA GLN A 102 8.09 -3.12 25.80
C GLN A 102 8.06 -4.17 24.67
N GLN A 103 6.88 -4.67 24.30
CA GLN A 103 6.71 -5.57 23.15
C GLN A 103 7.17 -4.88 21.85
N ALA A 104 6.75 -3.64 21.63
CA ALA A 104 7.16 -2.86 20.46
C ALA A 104 8.68 -2.67 20.42
N LEU A 105 9.31 -2.38 21.57
CA LEU A 105 10.75 -2.24 21.68
C LEU A 105 11.50 -3.52 21.30
N VAL A 106 11.16 -4.67 21.90
CA VAL A 106 11.88 -5.92 21.61
C VAL A 106 11.70 -6.37 20.16
N CYS A 107 10.53 -6.09 19.56
CA CYS A 107 10.29 -6.32 18.14
C CYS A 107 11.10 -5.37 17.24
N ALA A 108 11.19 -4.08 17.59
CA ALA A 108 11.99 -3.09 16.89
C ALA A 108 13.48 -3.46 16.91
N GLU A 109 14.01 -3.84 18.08
CA GLU A 109 15.38 -4.33 18.24
C GLU A 109 15.65 -5.64 17.48
N ALA A 110 14.64 -6.49 17.32
CA ALA A 110 14.73 -7.69 16.50
C ALA A 110 14.76 -7.39 14.99
N GLY A 111 14.41 -6.16 14.58
CA GLY A 111 14.46 -5.69 13.19
C GLY A 111 13.08 -5.52 12.53
N ALA A 112 12.00 -5.37 13.29
CA ALA A 112 10.70 -5.04 12.70
C ALA A 112 10.74 -3.64 12.06
N ASP A 113 10.23 -3.49 10.85
CA ASP A 113 10.15 -2.19 10.17
C ASP A 113 8.88 -1.43 10.58
N ILE A 114 7.80 -2.16 10.89
CA ILE A 114 6.50 -1.58 11.22
C ILE A 114 5.92 -2.30 12.45
N ILE A 115 5.63 -1.54 13.50
CA ILE A 115 4.77 -1.98 14.61
C ILE A 115 3.33 -1.66 14.25
N SER A 116 2.42 -2.62 14.40
CA SER A 116 1.01 -2.46 14.05
C SER A 116 0.12 -2.76 15.27
N PRO A 117 -0.14 -1.76 16.15
CA PRO A 117 -0.88 -1.97 17.39
C PRO A 117 -2.36 -2.27 17.10
N SER A 118 -2.78 -3.53 17.31
CA SER A 118 -4.16 -3.97 17.07
C SER A 118 -5.02 -4.05 18.33
N ASP A 119 -4.45 -3.69 19.47
CA ASP A 119 -5.00 -3.87 20.80
C ASP A 119 -6.22 -3.00 21.14
N MET A 120 -6.38 -1.87 20.44
CA MET A 120 -7.48 -0.90 20.58
C MET A 120 -7.51 -0.11 21.89
N MET A 121 -6.41 -0.02 22.64
CA MET A 121 -6.30 0.81 23.84
C MET A 121 -6.32 2.30 23.49
N ASP A 122 -6.74 3.13 24.44
CA ASP A 122 -6.68 4.58 24.29
C ASP A 122 -5.23 5.07 24.51
N GLY A 123 -4.70 5.92 23.62
CA GLY A 123 -3.35 6.51 23.73
C GLY A 123 -2.18 5.61 23.31
N ARG A 124 -2.43 4.37 22.83
CA ARG A 124 -1.34 3.41 22.54
C ARG A 124 -0.36 3.86 21.47
N VAL A 125 -0.82 4.59 20.45
CA VAL A 125 0.07 5.00 19.35
C VAL A 125 1.08 5.99 19.88
N GLY A 126 0.61 6.98 20.65
CA GLY A 126 1.47 8.00 21.23
C GLY A 126 2.46 7.42 22.23
N ALA A 127 1.98 6.51 23.08
CA ALA A 127 2.83 5.81 24.04
C ALA A 127 3.94 5.00 23.34
N ILE A 128 3.59 4.19 22.34
CA ILE A 128 4.55 3.39 21.59
C ILE A 128 5.54 4.30 20.83
N ARG A 129 5.06 5.33 20.14
CA ARG A 129 5.91 6.27 19.38
C ARG A 129 6.93 6.95 20.28
N GLN A 130 6.47 7.56 21.38
CA GLN A 130 7.34 8.25 22.33
C GLN A 130 8.34 7.30 22.97
N PHE A 131 7.90 6.08 23.31
CA PHE A 131 8.78 5.08 23.91
C PHE A 131 9.87 4.62 22.94
N LEU A 132 9.52 4.26 21.70
CA LEU A 132 10.49 3.88 20.66
C LEU A 132 11.48 5.02 20.36
N ASP A 133 10.99 6.25 20.28
CA ASP A 133 11.85 7.43 20.04
C ASP A 133 12.84 7.64 21.19
N SER A 134 12.41 7.47 22.43
CA SER A 134 13.27 7.57 23.62
C SER A 134 14.36 6.51 23.65
N LYS A 135 14.16 5.40 22.93
CA LYS A 135 15.12 4.28 22.78
C LYS A 135 15.93 4.36 21.49
N GLY A 136 15.72 5.38 20.66
CA GLY A 136 16.46 5.59 19.42
C GLY A 136 15.87 4.92 18.17
N HIS A 137 14.68 4.33 18.25
CA HIS A 137 14.02 3.62 17.14
C HIS A 137 13.04 4.51 16.35
N LYS A 138 13.53 5.68 15.89
CA LYS A 138 12.71 6.69 15.20
C LYS A 138 12.21 6.24 13.82
N ASP A 139 12.98 5.38 13.15
CA ASP A 139 12.69 4.92 11.78
C ASP A 139 11.71 3.74 11.72
N VAL A 140 11.32 3.19 12.88
CA VAL A 140 10.33 2.11 12.94
C VAL A 140 8.95 2.72 12.77
N GLY A 141 8.25 2.33 11.71
CA GLY A 141 6.92 2.87 11.40
C GLY A 141 5.83 2.33 12.33
N ILE A 142 4.75 3.09 12.48
CA ILE A 142 3.55 2.68 13.20
C ILE A 142 2.36 2.61 12.22
N MET A 143 1.83 1.41 12.04
CA MET A 143 0.60 1.17 11.28
C MET A 143 -0.55 0.90 12.25
N SER A 144 -1.25 1.98 12.63
CA SER A 144 -2.33 1.88 13.61
C SER A 144 -3.54 1.13 13.05
N TYR A 145 -4.08 0.18 13.81
CA TYR A 145 -5.45 -0.29 13.59
C TYR A 145 -6.45 0.79 14.05
N ALA A 146 -6.57 1.85 13.26
CA ALA A 146 -7.42 3.00 13.59
C ALA A 146 -8.92 2.63 13.62
N ALA A 147 -9.31 1.58 12.86
CA ALA A 147 -10.67 1.09 12.83
C ALA A 147 -10.72 -0.45 12.81
N LYS A 148 -10.57 -1.08 14.00
CA LYS A 148 -10.82 -2.51 14.23
C LYS A 148 -12.23 -2.71 14.79
N TYR A 149 -13.11 -3.36 14.02
CA TYR A 149 -14.51 -3.59 14.41
C TYR A 149 -14.67 -4.93 15.13
N ASN A 150 -15.59 -5.03 16.09
CA ASN A 150 -15.99 -6.32 16.66
C ASN A 150 -16.77 -7.15 15.61
N SER A 151 -16.06 -7.92 14.80
CA SER A 151 -16.60 -8.61 13.64
C SER A 151 -16.71 -10.12 13.82
N ALA A 152 -17.80 -10.69 13.30
CA ALA A 152 -17.99 -12.14 13.20
C ALA A 152 -17.00 -12.81 12.22
N PHE A 153 -16.36 -12.06 11.33
CA PHE A 153 -15.44 -12.59 10.32
C PHE A 153 -14.06 -13.01 10.89
N TYR A 154 -13.76 -12.77 12.16
CA TYR A 154 -12.47 -13.15 12.76
C TYR A 154 -12.36 -14.63 13.15
N GLY A 155 -13.46 -15.40 13.09
CA GLY A 155 -13.51 -16.80 13.53
C GLY A 155 -12.33 -17.66 13.03
N PRO A 156 -12.06 -17.71 11.72
CA PRO A 156 -11.00 -18.59 11.21
C PRO A 156 -9.58 -18.18 11.63
N PHE A 157 -9.30 -16.89 11.89
CA PHE A 157 -8.02 -16.43 12.43
C PHE A 157 -7.86 -16.83 13.90
N ARG A 158 -8.93 -16.67 14.68
CA ARG A 158 -9.01 -17.10 16.08
C ARG A 158 -8.75 -18.59 16.23
N ASP A 159 -9.27 -19.41 15.32
CA ASP A 159 -8.96 -20.86 15.29
C ASP A 159 -7.47 -21.15 15.02
N ILE A 160 -6.82 -20.35 14.16
CA ILE A 160 -5.40 -20.50 13.84
C ILE A 160 -4.48 -20.03 14.96
N LEU A 161 -4.82 -18.96 15.67
CA LEU A 161 -4.04 -18.55 16.86
C LEU A 161 -4.43 -19.34 18.11
N GLY A 162 -5.55 -20.07 18.04
CA GLY A 162 -6.17 -20.67 19.19
C GLY A 162 -6.60 -19.60 20.20
N SER A 163 -7.07 -18.42 19.79
CA SER A 163 -7.66 -17.39 20.67
C SER A 163 -9.20 -17.46 20.64
N LYS A 164 -9.90 -17.15 21.74
CA LYS A 164 -11.39 -17.30 21.84
C LYS A 164 -12.11 -16.05 22.37
N SER A 165 -11.43 -14.90 22.53
CA SER A 165 -12.07 -13.74 23.18
C SER A 165 -13.11 -13.05 22.28
N GLN A 166 -14.23 -12.70 22.90
CA GLN A 166 -15.17 -11.69 22.44
C GLN A 166 -14.69 -10.36 23.05
N THR A 167 -14.12 -9.47 22.24
CA THR A 167 -13.89 -8.08 22.64
C THR A 167 -15.09 -7.23 22.25
N ASP A 168 -15.49 -6.33 23.15
CA ASP A 168 -16.72 -5.54 23.07
C ASP A 168 -16.77 -4.52 21.92
N ARG A 169 -18.00 -4.07 21.64
CA ARG A 169 -18.41 -3.23 20.51
C ARG A 169 -17.76 -1.84 20.54
N VAL A 170 -16.86 -1.53 19.61
CA VAL A 170 -16.46 -0.14 19.34
C VAL A 170 -17.28 0.39 18.16
N GLY A 171 -18.16 1.34 18.45
CA GLY A 171 -18.97 2.04 17.46
C GLY A 171 -18.16 3.04 16.62
N VAL A 172 -18.65 3.31 15.40
CA VAL A 172 -18.06 4.18 14.36
C VAL A 172 -17.80 5.63 14.84
N SER A 173 -18.33 6.05 15.99
CA SER A 173 -18.30 7.45 16.46
C SER A 173 -16.96 7.93 17.04
N LYS A 174 -15.94 7.08 17.15
CA LYS A 174 -14.58 7.42 17.58
C LYS A 174 -13.52 7.05 16.52
N LEU A 175 -13.74 7.33 15.23
CA LEU A 175 -12.66 7.23 14.23
C LEU A 175 -11.60 8.30 14.55
N LYS A 176 -10.51 7.88 15.19
CA LYS A 176 -9.54 8.73 15.88
C LYS A 176 -8.60 9.43 14.91
N TYR A 177 -8.88 10.71 14.64
CA TYR A 177 -7.86 11.71 14.29
C TYR A 177 -6.63 11.62 15.22
N LEU A 178 -6.87 11.24 16.49
CA LEU A 178 -5.87 11.09 17.53
C LEU A 178 -4.73 10.15 17.15
N ASP A 179 -4.95 9.03 16.46
CA ASP A 179 -3.84 8.10 16.14
C ASP A 179 -2.81 8.76 15.21
N ILE A 180 -3.27 9.58 14.28
CA ILE A 180 -2.40 10.31 13.36
C ILE A 180 -1.65 11.40 14.13
N GLU A 181 -2.34 12.14 15.01
CA GLU A 181 -1.71 13.14 15.89
C GLU A 181 -0.73 12.52 16.89
N GLU A 182 -1.00 11.29 17.33
CA GLU A 182 -0.17 10.49 18.23
C GLU A 182 1.07 9.90 17.52
N GLY A 183 1.16 10.01 16.19
CA GLY A 183 2.35 9.63 15.42
C GLY A 183 2.24 8.34 14.62
N ALA A 184 1.04 7.92 14.21
CA ALA A 184 0.89 6.84 13.24
C ALA A 184 1.29 7.29 11.83
N ASP A 185 2.20 6.56 11.19
CA ASP A 185 2.62 6.78 9.80
C ASP A 185 1.56 6.34 8.78
N SER A 186 0.71 5.40 9.20
CA SER A 186 -0.37 4.85 8.40
C SER A 186 -1.48 4.29 9.28
N VAL A 187 -2.66 4.14 8.69
CA VAL A 187 -3.84 3.63 9.40
C VAL A 187 -4.40 2.42 8.67
N MET A 188 -5.03 1.50 9.40
CA MET A 188 -5.65 0.28 8.87
C MET A 188 -7.12 0.16 9.28
N VAL A 189 -7.97 -0.26 8.33
CA VAL A 189 -9.33 -0.73 8.58
C VAL A 189 -9.37 -2.26 8.62
N LYS A 190 -10.03 -2.81 9.63
CA LYS A 190 -10.20 -4.26 9.79
C LYS A 190 -11.59 -4.54 10.37
N PRO A 191 -12.43 -5.41 9.77
CA PRO A 191 -12.27 -6.16 8.51
C PRO A 191 -12.18 -5.33 7.22
N GLY A 192 -12.03 -6.00 6.08
CA GLY A 192 -11.93 -5.38 4.77
C GLY A 192 -13.28 -5.16 4.08
N LEU A 193 -13.76 -6.16 3.33
CA LEU A 193 -14.89 -6.04 2.41
C LEU A 193 -16.16 -5.45 3.06
N PRO A 194 -16.54 -5.81 4.30
CA PRO A 194 -17.75 -5.27 4.90
C PRO A 194 -17.62 -3.80 5.33
N TYR A 195 -16.44 -3.19 5.23
CA TYR A 195 -16.12 -1.86 5.75
C TYR A 195 -15.42 -0.97 4.71
N LEU A 196 -15.64 -1.22 3.42
CA LEU A 196 -15.10 -0.39 2.33
C LEU A 196 -15.58 1.07 2.40
N ASP A 197 -16.77 1.32 2.93
CA ASP A 197 -17.29 2.66 3.19
C ASP A 197 -16.46 3.40 4.24
N ILE A 198 -15.93 2.68 5.23
CA ILE A 198 -15.03 3.22 6.26
C ILE A 198 -13.65 3.49 5.68
N VAL A 199 -13.11 2.58 4.86
CA VAL A 199 -11.84 2.81 4.12
C VAL A 199 -11.95 4.10 3.31
N ARG A 200 -13.06 4.26 2.58
CA ARG A 200 -13.34 5.46 1.78
C ARG A 200 -13.39 6.71 2.64
N ARG A 201 -14.14 6.69 3.74
CA ARG A 201 -14.29 7.82 4.64
C ARG A 201 -12.96 8.23 5.27
N ILE A 202 -12.15 7.27 5.73
CA ILE A 202 -10.81 7.54 6.27
C ILE A 202 -9.93 8.17 5.19
N LYS A 203 -9.94 7.60 3.97
CA LYS A 203 -9.10 8.08 2.88
C LYS A 203 -9.44 9.53 2.50
N GLU A 204 -10.74 9.84 2.38
CA GLU A 204 -11.24 11.17 2.03
C GLU A 204 -11.09 12.20 3.16
N THR A 205 -11.13 11.75 4.42
CA THR A 205 -11.04 12.68 5.56
C THR A 205 -9.59 13.01 5.90
N PHE A 206 -8.74 11.98 6.02
CA PHE A 206 -7.42 12.12 6.64
C PHE A 206 -6.27 12.16 5.63
N HIS A 207 -6.48 11.69 4.40
CA HIS A 207 -5.48 11.70 3.33
C HIS A 207 -4.15 10.97 3.62
N VAL A 208 -4.06 10.24 4.73
CA VAL A 208 -2.89 9.43 5.10
C VAL A 208 -2.83 8.10 4.32
N PRO A 209 -1.67 7.41 4.30
CA PRO A 209 -1.60 6.03 3.84
C PRO A 209 -2.60 5.15 4.60
N THR A 210 -3.57 4.61 3.86
CA THR A 210 -4.69 3.83 4.41
C THR A 210 -4.58 2.39 3.94
N PHE A 211 -4.46 1.45 4.86
CA PHE A 211 -4.42 0.02 4.61
C PHE A 211 -5.76 -0.62 4.96
N VAL A 212 -5.98 -1.82 4.45
CA VAL A 212 -7.19 -2.61 4.73
C VAL A 212 -6.80 -4.06 4.90
N TYR A 213 -7.34 -4.71 5.94
CA TYR A 213 -7.06 -6.10 6.21
C TYR A 213 -8.15 -6.98 5.61
N HIS A 214 -7.85 -7.67 4.50
CA HIS A 214 -8.66 -8.78 4.00
C HIS A 214 -8.50 -9.99 4.94
N ILE A 215 -9.38 -10.10 5.93
CA ILE A 215 -9.17 -11.02 7.05
C ILE A 215 -9.52 -12.47 6.72
N SER A 216 -9.16 -13.34 7.65
CA SER A 216 -9.38 -14.79 7.61
C SER A 216 -10.78 -15.25 7.22
N GLY A 217 -11.83 -14.57 7.69
CA GLY A 217 -13.22 -14.94 7.39
C GLY A 217 -13.58 -14.65 5.94
N GLU A 218 -13.10 -13.54 5.40
CA GLU A 218 -13.29 -13.16 4.01
C GLU A 218 -12.54 -14.14 3.10
N TYR A 219 -11.28 -14.46 3.43
CA TYR A 219 -10.50 -15.51 2.76
C TYR A 219 -11.20 -16.87 2.80
N ALA A 220 -11.68 -17.31 3.98
CA ALA A 220 -12.33 -18.60 4.15
C ALA A 220 -13.67 -18.66 3.40
N MET A 221 -14.42 -17.56 3.36
CA MET A 221 -15.67 -17.44 2.61
C MET A 221 -15.44 -17.63 1.11
N LEU A 222 -14.45 -16.95 0.53
CA LEU A 222 -14.09 -17.11 -0.88
C LEU A 222 -13.63 -18.54 -1.18
N ASN A 223 -12.74 -19.10 -0.35
CA ASN A 223 -12.28 -20.49 -0.52
C ASN A 223 -13.43 -21.49 -0.44
N ALA A 224 -14.34 -21.35 0.54
CA ALA A 224 -15.46 -22.27 0.72
C ALA A 224 -16.44 -22.20 -0.46
N ALA A 225 -16.70 -21.01 -1.00
CA ALA A 225 -17.54 -20.85 -2.18
C ALA A 225 -16.87 -21.43 -3.44
N ALA A 226 -15.57 -21.21 -3.62
CA ALA A 226 -14.79 -21.76 -4.73
C ALA A 226 -14.74 -23.30 -4.71
N GLN A 227 -14.51 -23.91 -3.55
CA GLN A 227 -14.48 -25.38 -3.39
C GLN A 227 -15.83 -26.04 -3.71
N LYS A 228 -16.93 -25.30 -3.61
CA LYS A 228 -18.27 -25.75 -4.01
C LYS A 228 -18.62 -25.45 -5.47
N GLY A 229 -17.70 -24.82 -6.22
CA GLY A 229 -17.92 -24.39 -7.60
C GLY A 229 -18.89 -23.23 -7.74
N TRP A 230 -19.15 -22.46 -6.68
CA TRP A 230 -20.09 -21.33 -6.72
C TRP A 230 -19.48 -20.07 -7.33
N LEU A 231 -18.15 -19.94 -7.28
CA LEU A 231 -17.39 -18.85 -7.89
C LEU A 231 -16.00 -19.34 -8.32
N ASP A 232 -15.37 -18.57 -9.20
CA ASP A 232 -13.94 -18.69 -9.51
C ASP A 232 -13.12 -17.93 -8.45
N TYR A 233 -12.18 -18.61 -7.79
CA TYR A 233 -11.45 -18.05 -6.65
C TYR A 233 -10.56 -16.87 -7.05
N ASP A 234 -9.81 -17.00 -8.14
CA ASP A 234 -8.82 -16.01 -8.55
C ASP A 234 -9.50 -14.74 -9.06
N GLN A 235 -10.59 -14.88 -9.82
CA GLN A 235 -11.40 -13.74 -10.26
C GLN A 235 -12.06 -13.02 -9.08
N ALA A 236 -12.66 -13.76 -8.14
CA ALA A 236 -13.29 -13.16 -6.97
C ALA A 236 -12.27 -12.47 -6.05
N LEU A 237 -11.09 -13.06 -5.88
CA LEU A 237 -10.00 -12.45 -5.11
C LEU A 237 -9.51 -11.15 -5.77
N LEU A 238 -9.34 -11.14 -7.10
CA LEU A 238 -8.96 -9.95 -7.84
C LEU A 238 -10.03 -8.85 -7.72
N GLU A 239 -11.30 -9.21 -7.81
CA GLU A 239 -12.41 -8.27 -7.62
C GLU A 239 -12.40 -7.65 -6.22
N CYS A 240 -12.09 -8.44 -5.18
CA CYS A 240 -11.91 -7.95 -3.82
C CYS A 240 -10.74 -6.95 -3.73
N MET A 241 -9.60 -7.26 -4.36
CA MET A 241 -8.44 -6.35 -4.42
C MET A 241 -8.78 -5.04 -5.12
N ILE A 242 -9.53 -5.09 -6.22
CA ILE A 242 -10.04 -3.90 -6.93
C ILE A 242 -10.99 -3.11 -6.03
N ALA A 243 -11.87 -3.78 -5.27
CA ALA A 243 -12.78 -3.12 -4.34
C ALA A 243 -12.03 -2.37 -3.23
N PHE A 244 -11.00 -2.98 -2.64
CA PHE A 244 -10.09 -2.32 -1.69
C PHE A 244 -9.41 -1.09 -2.29
N LYS A 245 -8.88 -1.25 -3.52
CA LYS A 245 -8.21 -0.16 -4.21
C LYS A 245 -9.15 1.01 -4.50
N ARG A 246 -10.36 0.71 -5.00
CA ARG A 246 -11.42 1.70 -5.28
C ARG A 246 -11.89 2.43 -4.02
N ALA A 247 -11.98 1.71 -2.90
CA ALA A 247 -12.34 2.29 -1.62
C ALA A 247 -11.26 3.24 -1.08
N GLY A 248 -10.02 3.19 -1.60
CA GLY A 248 -8.97 4.13 -1.22
C GLY A 248 -7.78 3.51 -0.50
N ALA A 249 -7.72 2.17 -0.41
CA ALA A 249 -6.56 1.50 0.14
C ALA A 249 -5.29 1.78 -0.69
N ASN A 250 -4.20 2.10 0.01
CA ASN A 250 -2.88 2.32 -0.54
C ASN A 250 -2.21 0.97 -0.86
N GLY A 251 -1.45 0.93 -1.97
CA GLY A 251 -0.89 -0.30 -2.54
C GLY A 251 -0.98 -0.38 -4.08
N CYS A 252 -0.40 0.61 -4.79
CA CYS A 252 -0.21 0.71 -6.26
C CYS A 252 -1.32 1.36 -7.11
N HIS A 253 -0.98 2.42 -7.84
CA HIS A 253 -1.25 2.62 -9.28
C HIS A 253 0.03 3.23 -9.85
N ILE A 254 0.57 2.66 -10.92
CA ILE A 254 1.79 3.17 -11.56
C ILE A 254 1.45 3.45 -13.02
N ASN A 255 2.10 4.46 -13.58
CA ASN A 255 2.13 4.93 -14.96
C ASN A 255 3.26 4.18 -15.71
N PRO A 256 3.17 3.80 -17.00
CA PRO A 256 4.19 2.95 -17.63
C PRO A 256 5.60 3.54 -17.62
N ALA A 257 5.72 4.87 -17.74
CA ALA A 257 7.00 5.57 -17.64
C ALA A 257 7.56 5.51 -16.21
N ILE A 258 6.71 5.64 -15.21
CA ILE A 258 7.11 5.49 -13.80
C ILE A 258 7.41 4.02 -13.46
N SER A 259 6.67 3.07 -14.03
CA SER A 259 6.96 1.63 -13.91
C SER A 259 8.34 1.31 -14.47
N LEU A 260 8.72 1.93 -15.60
CA LEU A 260 10.07 1.79 -16.16
C LEU A 260 11.13 2.35 -15.21
N GLY A 261 10.90 3.54 -14.63
CA GLY A 261 11.80 4.09 -13.62
C GLY A 261 11.98 3.17 -12.41
N MET A 262 10.90 2.58 -11.90
CA MET A 262 10.93 1.61 -10.81
C MET A 262 11.69 0.32 -11.17
N LEU A 263 11.58 -0.14 -12.42
CA LEU A 263 12.35 -1.29 -12.91
C LEU A 263 13.86 -0.96 -12.91
N LEU A 264 14.23 0.23 -13.39
CA LEU A 264 15.62 0.68 -13.48
C LEU A 264 16.28 0.94 -12.12
N THR A 265 15.49 1.23 -11.09
CA THR A 265 15.97 1.35 -9.70
C THR A 265 15.90 0.04 -8.92
N GLY A 266 15.43 -1.06 -9.53
CA GLY A 266 15.33 -2.37 -8.86
C GLY A 266 14.12 -2.53 -7.93
N ASN A 267 13.19 -1.57 -7.91
CA ASN A 267 12.00 -1.60 -7.06
C ASN A 267 10.91 -2.55 -7.60
N ILE A 268 10.93 -2.90 -8.89
CA ILE A 268 10.09 -3.95 -9.50
C ILE A 268 10.91 -4.84 -10.44
N LYS A 269 10.56 -6.12 -10.58
CA LYS A 269 11.20 -7.06 -11.50
C LYS A 269 10.58 -6.99 -12.91
N LEU A 270 11.33 -7.44 -13.92
CA LEU A 270 10.91 -7.40 -15.34
C LEU A 270 9.54 -8.08 -15.61
N PRO A 271 9.20 -9.25 -15.03
CA PRO A 271 7.87 -9.83 -15.23
C PRO A 271 6.73 -8.98 -14.66
N ALA A 272 6.95 -8.39 -13.47
CA ALA A 272 5.97 -7.50 -12.83
C ALA A 272 5.81 -6.20 -13.62
N PHE A 273 6.90 -5.64 -14.14
CA PHE A 273 6.86 -4.50 -15.06
C PHE A 273 6.00 -4.79 -16.28
N GLY A 274 6.22 -5.93 -16.97
CA GLY A 274 5.43 -6.34 -18.13
C GLY A 274 3.94 -6.48 -17.80
N GLY A 275 3.61 -7.15 -16.69
CA GLY A 275 2.23 -7.29 -16.22
C GLY A 275 1.57 -5.94 -15.89
N TYR A 276 2.28 -5.05 -15.20
CA TYR A 276 1.78 -3.72 -14.88
C TYR A 276 1.52 -2.88 -16.13
N VAL A 277 2.44 -2.87 -17.08
CA VAL A 277 2.26 -2.11 -18.33
C VAL A 277 1.04 -2.65 -19.07
N LEU A 278 0.92 -3.97 -19.24
CA LEU A 278 -0.23 -4.58 -19.92
C LEU A 278 -1.56 -4.19 -19.26
N ALA A 279 -1.66 -4.32 -17.93
CA ALA A 279 -2.87 -3.98 -17.19
C ALA A 279 -3.26 -2.49 -17.37
N GLN A 280 -2.27 -1.60 -17.40
CA GLN A 280 -2.50 -0.17 -17.62
C GLN A 280 -2.97 0.14 -19.03
N LEU A 281 -2.39 -0.51 -20.06
CA LEU A 281 -2.81 -0.33 -21.44
C LEU A 281 -4.25 -0.81 -21.65
N VAL A 282 -4.60 -1.99 -21.12
CA VAL A 282 -5.98 -2.51 -21.15
C VAL A 282 -6.93 -1.57 -20.41
N GLY A 283 -6.56 -1.14 -19.21
CA GLY A 283 -7.37 -0.20 -18.43
C GLY A 283 -7.58 1.14 -19.15
N ALA A 284 -6.56 1.65 -19.82
CA ALA A 284 -6.66 2.89 -20.59
C ALA A 284 -7.56 2.76 -21.81
N LEU A 285 -7.54 1.64 -22.52
CA LEU A 285 -8.47 1.38 -23.63
C LEU A 285 -9.92 1.29 -23.14
N ILE A 286 -10.16 0.62 -22.00
CA ILE A 286 -11.50 0.57 -21.38
C ILE A 286 -11.95 1.97 -20.97
N ALA A 287 -11.09 2.75 -20.33
CA ALA A 287 -11.40 4.13 -19.93
C ALA A 287 -11.66 5.04 -21.15
N GLY A 288 -10.85 4.92 -22.21
CA GLY A 288 -11.05 5.60 -23.48
C GLY A 288 -12.40 5.27 -24.10
N PHE A 289 -12.78 3.99 -24.14
CA PHE A 289 -14.09 3.56 -24.62
C PHE A 289 -15.23 4.22 -23.83
N VAL A 290 -15.17 4.19 -22.50
CA VAL A 290 -16.15 4.85 -21.63
C VAL A 290 -16.24 6.35 -21.91
N LEU A 291 -15.09 7.02 -22.06
CA LEU A 291 -15.05 8.46 -22.36
C LEU A 291 -15.68 8.79 -23.72
N VAL A 292 -15.46 7.97 -24.76
CA VAL A 292 -16.11 8.15 -26.07
C VAL A 292 -17.62 8.01 -25.95
N GLN A 293 -18.11 7.00 -25.20
CA GLN A 293 -19.55 6.82 -24.98
C GLN A 293 -20.18 8.03 -24.28
N ILE A 294 -19.47 8.62 -23.31
CA ILE A 294 -19.93 9.84 -22.64
C ILE A 294 -19.91 11.03 -23.61
N ALA A 295 -18.82 11.21 -24.36
CA ALA A 295 -18.62 12.36 -25.23
C ALA A 295 -19.57 12.38 -26.42
N ASN A 296 -19.95 11.22 -26.96
CA ASN A 296 -20.99 11.07 -27.99
C ASN A 296 -22.38 11.56 -27.53
N GLY A 297 -22.58 11.78 -26.23
CA GLY A 297 -23.78 12.44 -25.71
C GLY A 297 -23.82 13.95 -25.98
N ALA A 298 -22.70 14.57 -26.38
CA ALA A 298 -22.64 15.99 -26.72
C ALA A 298 -22.87 16.20 -28.24
N PRO A 299 -23.75 17.13 -28.65
CA PRO A 299 -24.13 17.30 -30.07
C PRO A 299 -23.00 17.71 -31.01
N THR A 300 -21.94 18.31 -30.45
CA THR A 300 -20.81 18.87 -31.19
C THR A 300 -19.54 18.04 -31.06
N PHE A 301 -19.62 16.86 -30.45
CA PHE A 301 -18.46 16.01 -30.26
C PHE A 301 -18.15 15.20 -31.52
N ASP A 302 -16.88 15.21 -31.90
CA ASP A 302 -16.34 14.39 -32.98
C ASP A 302 -14.96 13.90 -32.54
N SER A 303 -14.80 12.58 -32.45
CA SER A 303 -13.56 11.96 -32.01
C SER A 303 -12.42 12.17 -33.01
N SER A 304 -12.72 12.36 -34.29
CA SER A 304 -11.73 12.60 -35.33
C SER A 304 -11.02 13.96 -35.20
N GLN A 305 -11.57 14.87 -34.40
CA GLN A 305 -10.93 16.13 -33.99
C GLN A 305 -9.84 15.93 -32.92
N GLY A 306 -9.41 14.69 -32.69
CA GLY A 306 -8.28 14.33 -31.85
C GLY A 306 -8.64 13.80 -30.48
N PHE A 307 -9.88 13.92 -29.99
CA PHE A 307 -10.33 13.35 -28.71
C PHE A 307 -9.37 13.59 -27.52
N ALA A 308 -8.84 14.81 -27.38
CA ALA A 308 -7.83 15.15 -26.37
C ALA A 308 -6.55 14.28 -26.42
N SER A 309 -6.22 13.78 -27.61
CA SER A 309 -4.97 13.09 -27.91
C SER A 309 -3.79 14.05 -27.84
N ASN A 310 -2.63 13.44 -27.61
CA ASN A 310 -1.37 14.14 -27.60
C ASN A 310 -0.90 14.41 -29.03
N GLY A 311 -0.28 15.57 -29.25
CA GLY A 311 0.19 15.96 -30.58
C GLY A 311 1.41 16.86 -30.57
N PHE A 312 2.21 16.81 -31.63
CA PHE A 312 3.35 17.68 -31.88
C PHE A 312 3.30 18.24 -33.31
N GLY A 313 4.03 19.34 -33.55
CA GLY A 313 4.03 20.01 -34.86
C GLY A 313 2.66 20.65 -35.13
N GLU A 314 2.07 20.35 -36.28
CA GLU A 314 0.76 20.88 -36.68
C GLU A 314 -0.39 20.41 -35.76
N TYR A 315 -0.22 19.28 -35.06
CA TYR A 315 -1.21 18.74 -34.12
C TYR A 315 -0.92 19.10 -32.66
N SER A 316 0.12 19.90 -32.39
CA SER A 316 0.33 20.50 -31.07
C SER A 316 -0.79 21.51 -30.79
N PRO A 317 -1.42 21.52 -29.59
CA PRO A 317 -2.47 22.48 -29.26
C PRO A 317 -2.05 23.95 -29.43
N GLY A 318 -0.77 24.26 -29.20
CA GLY A 318 -0.18 25.58 -29.37
C GLY A 318 0.72 25.72 -30.61
N GLY A 319 0.73 24.73 -31.51
CA GLY A 319 1.57 24.74 -32.72
C GLY A 319 3.08 24.65 -32.45
N TYR A 320 3.48 24.00 -31.36
CA TYR A 320 4.88 23.88 -30.97
C TYR A 320 5.66 22.90 -31.87
N SER A 321 6.93 23.23 -32.11
CA SER A 321 7.82 22.42 -32.93
C SER A 321 8.11 21.06 -32.27
N PHE A 322 8.50 20.08 -33.10
CA PHE A 322 8.92 18.75 -32.63
C PHE A 322 9.96 18.82 -31.50
N VAL A 323 10.94 19.71 -31.62
CA VAL A 323 12.00 19.89 -30.62
C VAL A 323 11.44 20.41 -29.30
N ALA A 324 10.55 21.40 -29.34
CA ALA A 324 9.92 21.95 -28.13
C ALA A 324 9.07 20.88 -27.42
N CYS A 325 8.27 20.11 -28.18
CA CYS A 325 7.49 18.99 -27.64
C CYS A 325 8.38 17.90 -27.04
N THR A 326 9.51 17.58 -27.69
CA THR A 326 10.49 16.58 -27.22
C THR A 326 11.08 16.98 -25.88
N ILE A 327 11.56 18.22 -25.77
CA ILE A 327 12.13 18.75 -24.52
C ILE A 327 11.08 18.72 -23.42
N THR A 328 9.85 19.14 -23.73
CA THR A 328 8.74 19.20 -22.77
C THR A 328 8.43 17.82 -22.18
N GLU A 329 8.20 16.81 -23.02
CA GLU A 329 7.83 15.46 -22.56
C GLU A 329 8.96 14.79 -21.76
N ILE A 330 10.22 14.95 -22.19
CA ILE A 330 11.37 14.41 -21.46
C ILE A 330 11.53 15.13 -20.12
N ALA A 331 11.59 16.46 -20.11
CA ALA A 331 11.89 17.23 -18.90
C ALA A 331 10.80 17.10 -17.83
N LEU A 332 9.53 17.16 -18.23
CA LEU A 332 8.42 17.08 -17.29
C LEU A 332 8.20 15.66 -16.77
N THR A 333 8.43 14.63 -17.60
CA THR A 333 8.42 13.24 -17.10
C THR A 333 9.61 12.96 -16.18
N ALA A 334 10.79 13.53 -16.46
CA ALA A 334 11.95 13.45 -15.56
C ALA A 334 11.66 14.11 -14.21
N LEU A 335 11.03 15.29 -14.21
CA LEU A 335 10.58 15.98 -12.99
C LEU A 335 9.61 15.11 -12.17
N LEU A 336 8.61 14.51 -12.84
CA LEU A 336 7.67 13.60 -12.18
C LEU A 336 8.41 12.40 -11.58
N MET A 337 9.33 11.79 -12.32
CA MET A 337 10.09 10.62 -11.88
C MET A 337 10.99 10.94 -10.68
N VAL A 338 11.71 12.06 -10.71
CA VAL A 338 12.52 12.53 -9.56
C VAL A 338 11.63 12.76 -8.35
N THR A 339 10.46 13.40 -8.54
CA THR A 339 9.50 13.64 -7.45
C THR A 339 9.03 12.31 -6.85
N VAL A 340 8.64 11.35 -7.69
CA VAL A 340 8.22 10.01 -7.23
C VAL A 340 9.35 9.36 -6.42
N LEU A 341 10.57 9.29 -6.94
CA LEU A 341 11.69 8.66 -6.23
C LEU A 341 12.03 9.36 -4.91
N ALA A 342 12.11 10.70 -4.92
CA ALA A 342 12.40 11.49 -3.73
C ALA A 342 11.32 11.27 -2.64
N THR A 343 10.04 11.17 -3.04
CA THR A 343 8.93 10.94 -2.10
C THR A 343 8.81 9.50 -1.60
N THR A 344 9.52 8.55 -2.22
CA THR A 344 9.57 7.14 -1.80
C THR A 344 10.71 6.83 -0.82
N LYS A 345 11.59 7.80 -0.55
CA LYS A 345 12.66 7.65 0.44
C LYS A 345 12.11 7.65 1.86
N LYS A 346 12.75 6.88 2.74
CA LYS A 346 12.44 6.84 4.18
C LYS A 346 12.58 8.21 4.87
N SER A 347 13.50 9.05 4.39
CA SER A 347 13.73 10.39 4.93
C SER A 347 12.71 11.44 4.49
N PHE A 348 11.83 11.11 3.54
CA PHE A 348 10.79 12.03 3.10
C PHE A 348 9.65 12.11 4.13
N ALA A 349 9.12 13.30 4.36
CA ALA A 349 8.07 13.54 5.35
C ALA A 349 6.88 12.56 5.14
N PRO A 350 6.59 11.68 6.12
CA PRO A 350 5.53 10.69 6.02
C PRO A 350 4.18 11.34 5.69
N GLY A 351 3.38 10.68 4.84
CA GLY A 351 2.05 11.18 4.44
C GLY A 351 2.03 12.26 3.36
N PHE A 352 3.13 12.98 3.10
CA PHE A 352 3.16 14.06 2.10
C PHE A 352 3.51 13.60 0.67
N GLY A 353 3.99 12.38 0.48
CA GLY A 353 4.45 11.91 -0.84
C GLY A 353 3.37 11.97 -1.92
N GLY A 354 2.13 11.61 -1.58
CA GLY A 354 0.99 11.72 -2.50
C GLY A 354 0.67 13.16 -2.88
N LEU A 355 0.79 14.10 -1.93
CA LEU A 355 0.58 15.53 -2.17
C LEU A 355 1.67 16.12 -3.07
N ALA A 356 2.94 15.80 -2.80
CA ALA A 356 4.07 16.25 -3.61
C ALA A 356 3.97 15.75 -5.07
N VAL A 357 3.68 14.45 -5.26
CA VAL A 357 3.45 13.88 -6.60
C VAL A 357 2.22 14.52 -7.27
N GLY A 358 1.14 14.75 -6.51
CA GLY A 358 -0.07 15.41 -7.02
C GLY A 358 0.18 16.84 -7.48
N ILE A 359 0.89 17.65 -6.69
CA ILE A 359 1.26 19.04 -7.04
C ILE A 359 2.16 19.04 -8.28
N ALA A 360 3.18 18.17 -8.32
CA ALA A 360 4.06 18.05 -9.47
C ALA A 360 3.24 17.70 -10.73
N LEU A 361 2.30 16.77 -10.62
CA LEU A 361 1.44 16.38 -11.74
C LEU A 361 0.55 17.54 -12.21
N VAL A 362 -0.04 18.32 -11.29
CA VAL A 362 -0.83 19.52 -11.65
C VAL A 362 0.02 20.54 -12.40
N ILE A 363 1.21 20.87 -11.88
CA ILE A 363 2.14 21.82 -12.54
C ILE A 363 2.52 21.32 -13.93
N ILE A 364 2.85 20.03 -14.05
CA ILE A 364 3.18 19.42 -15.34
C ILE A 364 2.02 19.56 -16.33
N HIS A 365 0.77 19.27 -15.91
CA HIS A 365 -0.38 19.41 -16.80
C HIS A 365 -0.62 20.86 -17.23
N LEU A 366 -0.50 21.83 -16.31
CA LEU A 366 -0.65 23.25 -16.63
C LEU A 366 0.37 23.72 -17.68
N LEU A 367 1.58 23.18 -17.65
CA LEU A 367 2.64 23.51 -18.60
C LEU A 367 2.53 22.72 -19.92
N ALA A 368 2.26 21.42 -19.85
CA ALA A 368 2.34 20.51 -20.99
C ALA A 368 1.06 20.46 -21.82
N ILE A 369 -0.13 20.74 -21.25
CA ILE A 369 -1.39 20.71 -22.02
C ILE A 369 -1.34 21.64 -23.23
N PRO A 370 -0.92 22.91 -23.11
CA PRO A 370 -0.81 23.80 -24.27
C PRO A 370 0.23 23.39 -25.31
N ILE A 371 1.19 22.52 -24.95
CA ILE A 371 2.34 22.16 -25.81
C ILE A 371 2.09 20.82 -26.51
N THR A 372 1.74 19.78 -25.76
CA THR A 372 1.59 18.41 -26.27
C THR A 372 0.29 17.73 -25.86
N ASN A 373 -0.61 18.46 -25.18
CA ASN A 373 -1.74 17.90 -24.46
C ASN A 373 -1.36 16.98 -23.28
N ALA A 374 -0.14 17.14 -22.76
CA ALA A 374 0.44 16.43 -21.61
C ALA A 374 0.32 14.90 -21.67
N SER A 375 1.31 14.22 -22.27
CA SER A 375 1.33 12.75 -22.21
C SER A 375 1.69 12.33 -20.78
N VAL A 376 2.98 12.42 -20.41
CA VAL A 376 3.57 12.05 -19.09
C VAL A 376 3.29 10.60 -18.63
N ASN A 377 2.22 9.98 -19.10
CA ASN A 377 1.68 8.65 -18.87
C ASN A 377 1.31 8.03 -20.23
N PRO A 378 2.18 7.18 -20.80
CA PRO A 378 1.95 6.55 -22.10
C PRO A 378 0.64 5.75 -22.20
N ALA A 379 0.16 5.15 -21.11
CA ALA A 379 -1.10 4.40 -21.13
C ALA A 379 -2.29 5.34 -21.36
N ARG A 380 -2.32 6.50 -20.71
CA ARG A 380 -3.35 7.52 -20.95
C ARG A 380 -3.37 7.95 -22.41
N SER A 381 -2.19 8.17 -23.00
CA SER A 381 -2.03 8.61 -24.38
C SER A 381 -2.58 7.58 -25.38
N LEU A 382 -2.36 6.28 -25.14
CA LEU A 382 -3.00 5.21 -25.92
C LEU A 382 -4.53 5.26 -25.80
N GLY A 383 -5.04 5.44 -24.59
CA GLY A 383 -6.49 5.40 -24.31
C GLY A 383 -7.30 6.44 -25.08
N VAL A 384 -6.72 7.60 -25.40
CA VAL A 384 -7.37 8.64 -26.23
C VAL A 384 -7.01 8.52 -27.71
N ALA A 385 -5.74 8.24 -28.03
CA ALA A 385 -5.29 8.14 -29.43
C ALA A 385 -5.98 7.01 -30.19
N PHE A 386 -6.23 5.88 -29.53
CA PHE A 386 -6.87 4.72 -30.14
C PHE A 386 -8.26 5.04 -30.70
N PHE A 387 -9.02 5.90 -30.03
CA PHE A 387 -10.38 6.27 -30.46
C PHE A 387 -10.45 7.58 -31.26
N ALA A 388 -9.38 8.39 -31.22
CA ALA A 388 -9.24 9.53 -32.12
C ALA A 388 -8.92 9.10 -33.56
N GLU A 389 -8.22 7.96 -33.71
CA GLU A 389 -7.71 7.42 -34.97
C GLU A 389 -6.80 8.41 -35.72
N GLY A 390 -6.37 8.05 -36.94
CA GLY A 390 -5.58 8.92 -37.82
C GLY A 390 -4.27 9.44 -37.20
N TRP A 391 -4.07 10.76 -37.26
CA TRP A 391 -2.83 11.44 -36.86
C TRP A 391 -2.44 11.15 -35.39
N ALA A 392 -3.43 10.95 -34.51
CA ALA A 392 -3.19 10.68 -33.09
C ALA A 392 -2.50 9.33 -32.89
N MET A 393 -2.90 8.32 -33.67
CA MET A 393 -2.26 7.00 -33.68
C MET A 393 -0.89 7.03 -34.34
N GLU A 394 -0.73 7.80 -35.43
CA GLU A 394 0.56 7.97 -36.11
C GLU A 394 1.62 8.61 -35.21
N GLN A 395 1.22 9.53 -34.32
CA GLN A 395 2.13 10.18 -33.37
C GLN A 395 2.28 9.44 -32.04
N LEU A 396 1.51 8.38 -31.77
CA LEU A 396 1.47 7.73 -30.46
C LEU A 396 2.83 7.21 -29.98
N TRP A 397 3.68 6.71 -30.89
CA TRP A 397 5.02 6.21 -30.57
C TRP A 397 5.86 7.25 -29.83
N PHE A 398 5.72 8.53 -30.19
CA PHE A 398 6.45 9.64 -29.60
C PHE A 398 6.11 9.78 -28.11
N PHE A 399 4.83 9.63 -27.79
CA PHE A 399 4.28 9.74 -26.44
C PHE A 399 4.50 8.50 -25.57
N PHE A 400 5.07 7.44 -26.14
CA PHE A 400 5.70 6.33 -25.39
C PHE A 400 7.20 6.57 -25.21
N ALA A 401 7.89 6.96 -26.28
CA ALA A 401 9.34 7.09 -26.30
C ALA A 401 9.84 8.25 -25.42
N MET A 402 9.27 9.45 -25.56
CA MET A 402 9.75 10.63 -24.84
C MET A 402 9.52 10.55 -23.33
N PRO A 403 8.35 10.12 -22.82
CA PRO A 403 8.18 9.87 -21.39
C PRO A 403 9.10 8.76 -20.86
N ALA A 404 9.38 7.70 -21.63
CA ALA A 404 10.33 6.66 -21.23
C ALA A 404 11.76 7.22 -21.08
N LEU A 405 12.21 8.05 -22.04
CA LEU A 405 13.49 8.76 -21.94
C LEU A 405 13.50 9.73 -20.75
N GLY A 406 12.41 10.44 -20.50
CA GLY A 406 12.25 11.28 -19.31
C GLY A 406 12.35 10.49 -18.01
N ALA A 407 11.74 9.31 -17.92
CA ALA A 407 11.87 8.44 -16.75
C ALA A 407 13.31 7.96 -16.54
N ILE A 408 14.01 7.54 -17.60
CA ILE A 408 15.44 7.18 -17.55
C ILE A 408 16.26 8.36 -17.04
N LEU A 409 16.06 9.57 -17.60
CA LEU A 409 16.75 10.78 -17.17
C LEU A 409 16.45 11.09 -15.70
N GLY A 410 15.20 10.97 -15.26
CA GLY A 410 14.82 11.20 -13.87
C GLY A 410 15.49 10.22 -12.90
N VAL A 411 15.64 8.95 -13.27
CA VAL A 411 16.41 7.97 -12.49
C VAL A 411 17.89 8.38 -12.39
N ILE A 412 18.50 8.79 -13.51
CA ILE A 412 19.89 9.24 -13.54
C ILE A 412 20.08 10.47 -12.65
N LEU A 413 19.22 11.48 -12.79
CA LEU A 413 19.27 12.70 -11.99
C LEU A 413 19.08 12.41 -10.50
N HIS A 414 18.13 11.54 -10.16
CA HIS A 414 17.92 11.13 -8.77
C HIS A 414 19.18 10.48 -8.20
N LYS A 415 19.82 9.56 -8.93
CA LYS A 415 21.09 8.94 -8.48
C LYS A 415 22.18 9.99 -8.28
N ILE A 416 22.35 10.94 -9.19
CA ILE A 416 23.39 11.98 -9.07
C ILE A 416 23.17 12.87 -7.83
N VAL A 417 21.93 13.29 -7.60
CA VAL A 417 21.61 14.24 -6.52
C VAL A 417 21.62 13.56 -5.15
N TRP A 418 21.30 12.28 -5.07
CA TRP A 418 21.04 11.59 -3.80
C TRP A 418 21.94 10.37 -3.50
N CYS A 419 22.97 10.09 -4.32
CA CYS A 419 23.94 9.00 -4.08
C CYS A 419 24.81 9.17 -2.82
N SER A 420 24.74 10.30 -2.11
CA SER A 420 25.54 10.52 -0.90
C SER A 420 24.86 10.10 0.41
N GLU A 421 23.63 9.57 0.35
CA GLU A 421 22.81 9.22 1.52
C GLU A 421 22.33 7.76 1.57
N GLU A 422 22.68 6.94 0.57
CA GLU A 422 22.56 5.46 0.62
C GLU A 422 23.86 4.86 1.15
#